data_AF-A0A947QTG6-F1
#
_entry.id   AF-A0A947QTG6-F1
#
_cell.length_a   1.000
_cell.length_b   1.000
_cell.length_c   1.000
_cell.angle_alpha   90.00
_cell.angle_beta   90.00
_cell.angle_gamma   90.00
#
_symmetry.space_group_name_H-M   'P 1'
#
loop_
_entity.id
_entity.type
_entity.pdbx_description
1 polymer ?
#
loop_
_entity_poly.entity_id
_entity_poly.type
_entity_poly.pdbx_seq_one_letter_code
_entity_poly.pdbx_strand_id
1 'polypeptide(L)'
;MPGKHQFEKRITADQIPIKHQPPDLSLLTGLVWQNSHLSHQKLAKYLADKQPYTVTVILDNLSPQLRNCKTHVQKTLQVRMSRYRELLHQSLTTELGQDGANEQYRQWLEKYRQRWLDKGKTKSLDEYILELEMAPRYQANIQKHFKNIEKLKQTRFFVHRERYYNLPAPITRVDWRSPYDNLFIWTEGNQKYVARGGSGSSGARETNSRFIFALGLLNQKQPISSHLFLYNKTNQLQQLASFSSLTVPKYDIGANYDLESILEKQLLQGTHLIWWEDFDQLKKLFIDTINS
;
A
#
# COMPACT_ATOMS: atom_id res chain seq x y z
N MET A 1 -41.76 17.35 -1.43
CA MET A 1 -41.47 16.03 -0.83
C MET A 1 -39.98 15.78 -0.93
N PRO A 2 -39.24 15.61 0.17
CA PRO A 2 -37.82 15.27 0.09
C PRO A 2 -37.71 13.80 -0.33
N GLY A 3 -37.17 13.58 -1.53
CA GLY A 3 -36.92 12.23 -2.03
C GLY A 3 -35.99 11.49 -1.10
N LYS A 4 -36.36 10.25 -0.71
CA LYS A 4 -35.46 9.31 -0.05
C LYS A 4 -34.33 8.97 -1.03
N HIS A 5 -33.30 9.79 -1.05
CA HIS A 5 -32.06 9.45 -1.72
C HIS A 5 -31.52 8.17 -1.06
N GLN A 6 -31.59 7.05 -1.77
CA GLN A 6 -30.90 5.83 -1.38
C GLN A 6 -29.41 6.05 -1.63
N PHE A 7 -28.78 6.70 -0.66
CA PHE A 7 -27.34 6.91 -0.62
C PHE A 7 -26.66 5.58 -0.34
N GLU A 8 -25.68 5.19 -1.16
CA GLU A 8 -24.68 4.13 -0.95
C GLU A 8 -25.15 2.85 -0.23
N LYS A 9 -25.24 1.73 -0.97
CA LYS A 9 -25.60 0.45 -0.37
C LYS A 9 -24.37 -0.22 0.23
N ARG A 10 -24.19 -0.07 1.54
CA ARG A 10 -23.24 -0.89 2.32
C ARG A 10 -23.59 -2.37 2.12
N ILE A 11 -22.57 -3.17 1.85
CA ILE A 11 -22.64 -4.64 1.92
C ILE A 11 -21.79 -5.10 3.09
N THR A 12 -22.39 -5.83 4.02
CA THR A 12 -21.66 -6.44 5.14
C THR A 12 -21.02 -7.76 4.74
N ALA A 13 -20.05 -8.24 5.51
CA ALA A 13 -19.38 -9.51 5.23
C ALA A 13 -20.36 -10.69 5.05
N ASP A 14 -21.37 -10.80 5.91
CA ASP A 14 -22.34 -11.90 5.90
C ASP A 14 -23.29 -11.88 4.68
N GLN A 15 -23.38 -10.74 3.99
CA GLN A 15 -24.17 -10.59 2.76
C GLN A 15 -23.40 -10.99 1.50
N ILE A 16 -22.08 -11.21 1.60
CA ILE A 16 -21.26 -11.61 0.48
C ILE A 16 -21.35 -13.14 0.34
N PRO A 17 -21.86 -13.66 -0.79
CA PRO A 17 -21.96 -15.10 -0.99
C PRO A 17 -20.57 -15.65 -1.28
N ILE A 18 -19.87 -16.09 -0.23
CA ILE A 18 -18.56 -16.71 -0.36
C ILE A 18 -18.70 -18.05 -1.08
N LYS A 19 -18.02 -18.18 -2.22
CA LYS A 19 -17.98 -19.41 -3.02
C LYS A 19 -16.56 -19.94 -3.04
N HIS A 20 -16.38 -21.22 -2.73
CA HIS A 20 -15.11 -21.92 -2.95
C HIS A 20 -15.00 -22.35 -4.41
N GLN A 21 -14.54 -21.43 -5.25
CA GLN A 21 -14.25 -21.73 -6.64
C GLN A 21 -12.76 -21.54 -6.92
N PRO A 22 -12.17 -22.38 -7.80
CA PRO A 22 -10.85 -22.08 -8.33
C PRO A 22 -10.81 -20.63 -8.84
N PRO A 23 -9.73 -19.88 -8.58
CA PRO A 23 -9.65 -18.51 -9.05
C PRO A 23 -9.70 -18.48 -10.58
N ASP A 24 -10.56 -17.66 -11.15
CA ASP A 24 -10.55 -17.40 -12.58
C ASP A 24 -9.34 -16.52 -12.93
N LEU A 25 -8.22 -17.16 -13.21
CA LEU A 25 -6.97 -16.49 -13.58
C LEU A 25 -7.07 -15.76 -14.92
N SER A 26 -8.09 -16.03 -15.76
CA SER A 26 -8.29 -15.31 -17.01
C SER A 26 -8.57 -13.82 -16.76
N LEU A 27 -9.12 -13.48 -15.59
CA LEU A 27 -9.34 -12.10 -15.15
C LEU A 27 -8.04 -11.34 -14.88
N LEU A 28 -6.94 -12.05 -14.62
CA LEU A 28 -5.68 -11.51 -14.11
C LEU A 28 -4.48 -11.74 -15.03
N THR A 29 -4.69 -12.36 -16.19
CA THR A 29 -3.65 -12.71 -17.16
C THR A 29 -3.75 -11.86 -18.42
N GLY A 30 -2.61 -11.71 -19.12
CA GLY A 30 -2.54 -10.93 -20.35
C GLY A 30 -2.70 -9.42 -20.16
N LEU A 31 -2.46 -8.92 -18.94
CA LEU A 31 -2.63 -7.50 -18.62
C LEU A 31 -1.40 -6.69 -19.00
N VAL A 32 -1.63 -5.46 -19.46
CA VAL A 32 -0.59 -4.45 -19.69
C VAL A 32 -0.82 -3.28 -18.74
N TRP A 33 0.23 -2.87 -18.02
CA TRP A 33 0.17 -1.71 -17.14
C TRP A 33 -0.12 -0.45 -17.95
N GLN A 34 -1.18 0.26 -17.57
CA GLN A 34 -1.50 1.56 -18.11
C GLN A 34 -1.66 2.56 -16.98
N ASN A 35 -0.84 3.61 -17.02
CA ASN A 35 -1.03 4.77 -16.18
C ASN A 35 -1.90 5.78 -16.93
N SER A 36 -2.93 6.27 -16.26
CA SER A 36 -3.75 7.38 -16.73
C SER A 36 -3.63 8.50 -15.73
N HIS A 37 -3.49 9.73 -16.21
CA HIS A 37 -3.58 10.94 -15.38
C HIS A 37 -4.88 11.71 -15.68
N LEU A 38 -5.82 11.09 -16.40
CA LEU A 38 -7.11 11.68 -16.73
C LEU A 38 -7.96 11.87 -15.48
N SER A 39 -8.65 13.01 -15.37
CA SER A 39 -9.68 13.21 -14.33
C SER A 39 -10.77 12.13 -14.41
N HIS A 40 -11.48 11.87 -13.31
CA HIS A 40 -12.53 10.83 -13.27
C HIS A 40 -13.58 10.96 -14.38
N GLN A 41 -13.97 12.19 -14.75
CA GLN A 41 -14.91 12.45 -15.85
C GLN A 41 -14.35 12.07 -17.22
N LYS A 42 -13.09 12.46 -17.50
CA LYS A 42 -12.40 12.11 -18.76
C LYS A 42 -12.15 10.60 -18.83
N LEU A 43 -11.80 10.00 -17.70
CA LEU A 43 -11.60 8.57 -17.56
C LEU A 43 -12.91 7.80 -17.79
N ALA A 44 -14.03 8.25 -17.23
CA ALA A 44 -15.34 7.64 -17.50
C ALA A 44 -15.69 7.69 -18.99
N LYS A 45 -15.48 8.84 -19.65
CA LYS A 45 -15.68 8.95 -21.11
C LYS A 45 -14.77 8.01 -21.89
N TYR A 46 -13.51 7.90 -21.50
CA TYR A 46 -12.55 7.00 -22.14
C TYR A 46 -12.92 5.52 -21.95
N LEU A 47 -13.45 5.13 -20.79
CA LEU A 47 -13.77 3.72 -20.49
C LEU A 47 -15.16 3.27 -20.94
N ALA A 48 -16.02 4.18 -21.42
CA ALA A 48 -17.43 3.92 -21.68
C ALA A 48 -17.69 2.77 -22.66
N ASP A 49 -16.77 2.51 -23.60
CA ASP A 49 -16.86 1.48 -24.63
C ASP A 49 -15.86 0.31 -24.42
N LYS A 50 -15.16 0.27 -23.28
CA LYS A 50 -14.01 -0.63 -23.05
C LYS A 50 -14.28 -1.79 -22.10
N GLN A 51 -15.56 -2.04 -21.81
CA GLN A 51 -16.03 -3.13 -20.93
C GLN A 51 -15.20 -3.23 -19.62
N PRO A 52 -15.11 -2.14 -18.82
CA PRO A 52 -14.27 -2.16 -17.65
C PRO A 52 -14.84 -3.08 -16.57
N TYR A 53 -13.96 -3.63 -15.75
CA TYR A 53 -14.29 -4.39 -14.55
C TYR A 53 -13.26 -4.13 -13.45
N THR A 54 -13.57 -4.56 -12.23
CA THR A 54 -12.68 -4.40 -11.09
C THR A 54 -12.32 -5.74 -10.45
N VAL A 55 -11.09 -5.85 -9.98
CA VAL A 55 -10.65 -6.94 -9.11
C VAL A 55 -10.11 -6.36 -7.82
N THR A 56 -10.72 -6.72 -6.70
CA THR A 56 -10.23 -6.40 -5.36
C THR A 56 -9.57 -7.64 -4.77
N VAL A 57 -8.31 -7.53 -4.38
CA VAL A 57 -7.58 -8.61 -3.69
C VAL A 57 -7.41 -8.21 -2.23
N ILE A 58 -8.15 -8.86 -1.32
CA ILE A 58 -7.94 -8.75 0.13
C ILE A 58 -6.63 -9.45 0.47
N LEU A 59 -5.78 -8.78 1.24
CA LEU A 59 -4.47 -9.27 1.62
C LEU A 59 -4.50 -9.74 3.07
N ASP A 60 -4.34 -11.04 3.27
CA ASP A 60 -4.17 -11.60 4.61
C ASP A 60 -2.69 -11.64 4.99
N ASN A 61 -2.43 -11.59 6.30
CA ASN A 61 -1.08 -11.69 6.82
C ASN A 61 -0.56 -13.12 6.64
N LEU A 62 0.68 -13.25 6.15
CA LEU A 62 1.34 -14.55 6.07
C LEU A 62 1.41 -15.20 7.46
N SER A 63 1.04 -16.47 7.53
CA SER A 63 1.00 -17.22 8.79
C SER A 63 2.39 -17.20 9.47
N PRO A 64 2.47 -17.07 10.81
CA PRO A 64 3.75 -17.03 11.52
C PRO A 64 4.69 -18.19 11.17
N GLN A 65 4.13 -19.37 10.94
CA GLN A 65 4.84 -20.59 10.56
C GLN A 65 5.55 -20.43 9.20
N LEU A 66 4.93 -19.74 8.24
CA LEU A 66 5.46 -19.55 6.88
C LEU A 66 6.37 -18.32 6.74
N ARG A 67 6.36 -17.39 7.70
CA ARG A 67 7.22 -16.17 7.67
C ARG A 67 8.72 -16.46 7.61
N ASN A 68 9.12 -17.67 7.98
CA ASN A 68 10.51 -18.10 7.92
C ASN A 68 10.83 -19.07 6.79
N CYS A 69 9.82 -19.54 6.03
CA CYS A 69 9.99 -20.47 4.92
C CYS A 69 10.55 -19.74 3.69
N LYS A 70 11.72 -20.17 3.19
CA LYS A 70 12.37 -19.58 2.01
C LYS A 70 11.55 -19.70 0.73
N THR A 71 10.63 -20.66 0.65
CA THR A 71 9.69 -20.84 -0.46
C THR A 71 8.54 -19.81 -0.45
N HIS A 72 8.32 -19.11 0.67
CA HIS A 72 7.19 -18.20 0.84
C HIS A 72 7.62 -16.74 1.02
N VAL A 73 8.88 -16.52 1.40
CA VAL A 73 9.42 -15.20 1.76
C VAL A 73 10.85 -15.06 1.26
N GLN A 74 11.11 -13.95 0.57
CA GLN A 74 12.45 -13.43 0.35
C GLN A 74 12.94 -12.73 1.60
N LYS A 75 14.09 -13.17 2.13
CA LYS A 75 14.74 -12.54 3.28
C LYS A 75 15.94 -11.75 2.79
N THR A 76 15.92 -10.44 3.02
CA THR A 76 17.03 -9.55 2.69
C THR A 76 17.60 -8.98 3.98
N LEU A 77 18.89 -9.21 4.21
CA LEU A 77 19.59 -8.61 5.34
C LEU A 77 19.86 -7.14 4.99
N GLN A 78 19.32 -6.22 5.77
CA GLN A 78 19.54 -4.79 5.60
C GLN A 78 20.38 -4.25 6.75
N VAL A 79 21.38 -3.44 6.38
CA VAL A 79 22.23 -2.77 7.35
C VAL A 79 21.40 -1.71 8.07
N ARG A 80 21.47 -1.69 9.40
CA ARG A 80 20.91 -0.66 10.26
C ARG A 80 22.05 0.12 10.89
N MET A 81 21.84 1.43 11.09
CA MET A 81 22.80 2.24 11.85
C MET A 81 23.10 1.60 13.20
N SER A 82 24.35 1.72 13.64
CA SER A 82 24.79 1.20 14.93
C SER A 82 24.02 1.86 16.07
N ARG A 83 23.99 1.23 17.25
CA ARG A 83 23.28 1.80 18.40
C ARG A 83 23.94 3.10 18.85
N TYR A 84 25.25 3.21 18.69
CA TYR A 84 25.99 4.43 19.00
C TYR A 84 25.52 5.62 18.15
N ARG A 85 25.41 5.45 16.83
CA ARG A 85 24.90 6.51 15.93
C ARG A 85 23.46 6.90 16.29
N GLU A 86 22.60 5.92 16.56
CA GLU A 86 21.22 6.16 17.00
C GLU A 86 21.17 7.00 18.29
N LEU A 87 22.05 6.73 19.26
CA LEU A 87 22.14 7.51 20.51
C LEU A 87 22.66 8.94 20.30
N LEU A 88 23.58 9.15 19.35
CA LEU A 88 24.03 10.50 18.99
C LEU A 88 22.86 11.33 18.43
N HIS A 89 22.08 10.77 17.50
CA HIS A 89 20.89 11.44 16.96
C HIS A 89 19.83 11.70 18.03
N GLN A 90 19.58 10.71 18.91
CA GLN A 90 18.67 10.88 20.03
C GLN A 90 19.11 12.02 20.95
N SER A 91 20.40 12.12 21.25
CA SER A 91 20.94 13.19 22.11
C SER A 91 20.73 14.58 21.49
N LEU A 92 20.97 14.72 20.17
CA LEU A 92 20.70 15.95 19.43
C LEU A 92 19.21 16.33 19.46
N THR A 93 18.32 15.37 19.19
CA THR A 93 16.87 15.58 19.23
C THR A 93 16.39 15.91 20.65
N THR A 94 16.97 15.31 21.69
CA THR A 94 16.66 15.64 23.08
C THR A 94 17.11 17.05 23.45
N GLU A 95 18.25 17.52 22.94
CA GLU A 95 18.75 18.89 23.21
C GLU A 95 17.94 19.97 22.48
N LEU A 96 17.64 19.76 21.19
CA LEU A 96 17.12 20.82 20.31
C LEU A 96 15.64 20.64 19.91
N GLY A 97 15.01 19.54 20.30
CA GLY A 97 13.74 19.11 19.73
C GLY A 97 13.89 18.58 18.30
N GLN A 98 12.81 18.02 17.74
CA GLN A 98 12.85 17.41 16.40
C GLN A 98 13.18 18.44 15.31
N ASP A 99 12.51 19.61 15.32
CA ASP A 99 12.69 20.64 14.29
C ASP A 99 14.05 21.32 14.41
N GLY A 100 14.50 21.61 15.63
CA GLY A 100 15.82 22.18 15.88
C GLY A 100 16.95 21.23 15.49
N ALA A 101 16.82 19.94 15.79
CA ALA A 101 17.78 18.93 15.37
C ALA A 101 17.85 18.79 13.85
N ASN A 102 16.70 18.78 13.17
CA ASN A 102 16.64 18.75 11.70
C ASN A 102 17.32 19.97 11.08
N GLU A 103 17.05 21.17 11.62
CA GLU A 103 17.66 22.41 11.13
C GLU A 103 19.18 22.44 11.36
N GLN A 104 19.63 22.08 12.56
CA GLN A 104 21.05 22.02 12.87
C GLN A 104 21.78 21.00 11.99
N TYR A 105 21.17 19.83 11.76
CA TYR A 105 21.73 18.81 10.89
C TYR A 105 21.78 19.28 9.42
N ARG A 106 20.77 20.02 8.95
CA ARG A 106 20.77 20.67 7.62
C ARG A 106 21.94 21.63 7.45
N GLN A 107 22.22 22.45 8.46
CA GLN A 107 23.36 23.37 8.43
C GLN A 107 24.69 22.62 8.36
N TRP A 108 24.83 21.51 9.10
CA TRP A 108 26.02 20.66 9.02
C TRP A 108 26.17 19.98 7.66
N LEU A 109 25.07 19.49 7.07
CA LEU A 109 25.07 18.95 5.71
C LEU A 109 25.64 19.97 4.72
N GLU A 110 25.21 21.22 4.79
CA GLU A 110 25.70 22.28 3.91
C GLU A 110 27.17 22.62 4.19
N LYS A 111 27.54 22.81 5.46
CA LYS A 111 28.91 23.08 5.91
C LYS A 111 29.92 22.05 5.39
N TYR A 112 29.56 20.76 5.41
CA TYR A 112 30.46 19.67 5.04
C TYR A 112 30.33 19.19 3.60
N ARG A 113 29.32 19.66 2.84
CA ARG A 113 29.06 19.21 1.46
C ARG A 113 30.25 19.41 0.54
N GLN A 114 30.84 20.61 0.53
CA GLN A 114 31.97 20.91 -0.36
C GLN A 114 33.18 20.03 -0.03
N ARG A 115 33.52 19.92 1.27
CA ARG A 115 34.61 19.06 1.75
C ARG A 115 34.42 17.58 1.38
N TRP A 116 33.17 17.11 1.36
CA TRP A 116 32.82 15.74 0.95
C TRP A 116 33.01 15.52 -0.56
N LEU A 117 32.67 16.53 -1.39
CA LEU A 117 32.91 16.52 -2.83
C LEU A 117 34.42 16.53 -3.12
N ASP A 118 35.18 17.42 -2.49
CA ASP A 118 36.63 17.59 -2.71
C ASP A 118 37.42 16.32 -2.35
N LYS A 119 36.95 15.57 -1.35
CA LYS A 119 37.54 14.29 -0.92
C LYS A 119 37.07 13.08 -1.73
N GLY A 120 36.40 13.29 -2.86
CA GLY A 120 35.95 12.22 -3.74
C GLY A 120 34.92 11.27 -3.11
N LYS A 121 34.15 11.74 -2.12
CA LYS A 121 33.05 10.98 -1.48
C LYS A 121 33.48 9.64 -0.85
N THR A 122 34.71 9.57 -0.35
CA THR A 122 35.32 8.36 0.25
C THR A 122 34.60 7.83 1.51
N LYS A 123 33.87 8.70 2.22
CA LYS A 123 32.97 8.37 3.35
C LYS A 123 31.60 9.00 3.10
N SER A 124 30.56 8.57 3.79
CA SER A 124 29.26 9.25 3.69
C SER A 124 29.31 10.63 4.36
N LEU A 125 28.51 11.59 3.89
CA LEU A 125 28.45 12.92 4.49
C LEU A 125 27.99 12.87 5.96
N ASP A 126 27.09 11.93 6.28
CA ASP A 126 26.64 11.63 7.65
C ASP A 126 27.81 11.24 8.57
N GLU A 127 28.79 10.48 8.08
CA GLU A 127 29.96 10.10 8.89
C GLU A 127 30.81 11.30 9.30
N TYR A 128 30.94 12.31 8.44
CA TYR A 128 31.63 13.55 8.80
C TYR A 128 30.90 14.30 9.91
N ILE A 129 29.57 14.38 9.84
CA ILE A 129 28.75 15.06 10.84
C ILE A 129 28.84 14.33 12.18
N LEU A 130 28.74 13.01 12.16
CA LEU A 130 28.86 12.18 13.35
C LEU A 130 30.24 12.32 14.00
N GLU A 131 31.32 12.28 13.22
CA GLU A 131 32.70 12.37 13.72
C GLU A 131 33.08 13.77 14.21
N LEU A 132 32.66 14.83 13.50
CA LEU A 132 33.14 16.20 13.74
C LEU A 132 32.22 17.05 14.60
N GLU A 133 30.91 16.75 14.63
CA GLU A 133 29.94 17.57 15.36
C GLU A 133 29.30 16.79 16.50
N MET A 134 28.74 15.60 16.23
CA MET A 134 27.89 14.92 17.21
C MET A 134 28.69 14.15 18.25
N ALA A 135 29.69 13.36 17.85
CA ALA A 135 30.51 12.58 18.78
C ALA A 135 31.25 13.48 19.79
N PRO A 136 31.91 14.59 19.40
CA PRO A 136 32.57 15.48 20.36
C PRO A 136 31.63 16.05 21.42
N ARG A 137 30.34 16.27 21.07
CA ARG A 137 29.33 16.82 21.99
C ARG A 137 28.74 15.78 22.93
N TYR A 138 28.39 14.60 22.42
CA TYR A 138 27.52 13.66 23.14
C TYR A 138 28.21 12.40 23.63
N GLN A 139 29.42 12.09 23.14
CA GLN A 139 30.09 10.82 23.46
C GLN A 139 30.30 10.62 24.95
N ALA A 140 30.74 11.66 25.68
CA ALA A 140 31.00 11.55 27.12
C ALA A 140 29.73 11.17 27.91
N ASN A 141 28.59 11.78 27.55
CA ASN A 141 27.32 11.47 28.18
C ASN A 141 26.86 10.03 27.85
N ILE A 142 27.04 9.59 26.59
CA ILE A 142 26.75 8.21 26.20
C ILE A 142 27.65 7.23 26.96
N GLN A 143 28.94 7.52 27.09
CA GLN A 143 29.89 6.70 27.85
C GLN A 143 29.52 6.55 29.33
N LYS A 144 28.96 7.60 29.94
CA LYS A 144 28.46 7.54 31.32
C LYS A 144 27.35 6.51 31.50
N HIS A 145 26.47 6.36 30.51
CA HIS A 145 25.32 5.45 30.58
C HIS A 145 25.60 4.05 30.01
N PHE A 146 26.60 3.91 29.14
CA PHE A 146 26.89 2.66 28.45
C PHE A 146 28.37 2.27 28.61
N LYS A 147 28.61 1.21 29.41
CA LYS A 147 29.96 0.73 29.75
C LYS A 147 30.77 0.18 28.57
N ASN A 148 30.11 -0.31 27.50
CA ASN A 148 30.78 -0.91 26.35
C ASN A 148 30.42 -0.18 25.06
N ILE A 149 31.14 0.90 24.77
CA ILE A 149 30.95 1.71 23.55
C ILE A 149 31.25 0.93 22.28
N GLU A 150 32.26 0.06 22.29
CA GLU A 150 32.64 -0.70 21.10
C GLU A 150 31.51 -1.62 20.64
N LYS A 151 30.78 -2.24 21.57
CA LYS A 151 29.55 -2.98 21.27
C LYS A 151 28.47 -2.09 20.64
N LEU A 152 28.36 -0.82 21.05
CA LEU A 152 27.38 0.10 20.47
C LEU A 152 27.72 0.52 19.04
N LYS A 153 29.02 0.58 18.71
CA LYS A 153 29.52 0.94 17.37
C LYS A 153 29.37 -0.18 16.34
N GLN A 154 29.22 -1.44 16.79
CA GLN A 154 29.04 -2.58 15.90
C GLN A 154 27.88 -2.38 14.92
N THR A 155 28.12 -2.78 13.66
CA THR A 155 27.09 -2.81 12.61
C THR A 155 25.93 -3.67 13.06
N ARG A 156 24.72 -3.12 12.96
CA ARG A 156 23.49 -3.86 13.23
C ARG A 156 22.84 -4.23 11.92
N PHE A 157 22.07 -5.32 11.96
CA PHE A 157 21.31 -5.77 10.81
C PHE A 157 19.86 -6.03 11.23
N PHE A 158 18.95 -5.87 10.28
CA PHE A 158 17.60 -6.40 10.41
C PHE A 158 17.26 -7.20 9.16
N VAL A 159 16.37 -8.18 9.33
CA VAL A 159 15.92 -9.01 8.22
C VAL A 159 14.64 -8.40 7.69
N HIS A 160 14.73 -7.77 6.52
CA HIS A 160 13.56 -7.43 5.72
C HIS A 160 12.97 -8.72 5.13
N ARG A 161 11.65 -8.87 5.24
CA ARG A 161 10.92 -10.05 4.76
C ARG A 161 9.91 -9.58 3.73
N GLU A 162 10.12 -9.99 2.50
CA GLU A 162 9.20 -9.76 1.40
C GLU A 162 8.49 -11.06 1.04
N ARG A 163 7.17 -11.03 1.04
CA ARG A 163 6.34 -12.19 0.72
C ARG A 163 6.40 -12.48 -0.79
N TYR A 164 6.58 -13.73 -1.18
CA TYR A 164 6.37 -14.12 -2.57
C TYR A 164 4.88 -14.20 -2.87
N TYR A 165 4.48 -13.57 -3.97
CA TYR A 165 3.12 -13.59 -4.47
C TYR A 165 3.05 -14.48 -5.70
N ASN A 166 2.26 -15.55 -5.63
CA ASN A 166 1.93 -16.43 -6.74
C ASN A 166 0.81 -15.77 -7.58
N LEU A 167 1.05 -14.54 -8.01
CA LEU A 167 0.14 -13.77 -8.85
C LEU A 167 0.69 -13.75 -10.29
N PRO A 168 -0.17 -13.81 -11.31
CA PRO A 168 0.27 -13.76 -12.70
C PRO A 168 0.95 -12.43 -13.02
N ALA A 169 1.84 -12.44 -14.01
CA ALA A 169 2.36 -11.19 -14.56
C ALA A 169 1.21 -10.36 -15.17
N PRO A 170 1.22 -9.02 -15.02
CA PRO A 170 2.29 -8.20 -14.45
C PRO A 170 2.03 -7.80 -12.98
N ILE A 171 1.06 -8.42 -12.31
CA ILE A 171 0.65 -8.14 -10.91
C ILE A 171 1.39 -9.00 -9.88
N THR A 172 2.65 -9.35 -10.16
CA THR A 172 3.46 -10.30 -9.36
C THR A 172 3.81 -9.82 -7.95
N ARG A 173 3.37 -8.63 -7.55
CA ARG A 173 3.68 -8.02 -6.27
C ARG A 173 2.50 -7.20 -5.77
N VAL A 174 2.19 -7.35 -4.48
CA VAL A 174 1.27 -6.46 -3.77
C VAL A 174 1.97 -5.68 -2.66
N ASP A 175 1.47 -4.48 -2.33
CA ASP A 175 1.97 -3.76 -1.15
C ASP A 175 1.37 -4.43 0.10
N TRP A 176 2.17 -5.22 0.80
CA TRP A 176 1.71 -5.96 1.98
C TRP A 176 1.28 -5.06 3.15
N ARG A 177 1.66 -3.77 3.13
CA ARG A 177 1.20 -2.79 4.12
C ARG A 177 -0.24 -2.36 3.84
N SER A 178 -0.67 -2.52 2.61
CA SER A 178 -2.05 -2.34 2.23
C SER A 178 -2.82 -3.61 2.53
N PRO A 179 -4.04 -3.47 3.06
CA PRO A 179 -4.79 -4.66 3.39
C PRO A 179 -5.71 -5.12 2.24
N TYR A 180 -5.76 -4.35 1.17
CA TYR A 180 -6.24 -4.79 -0.13
C TYR A 180 -5.48 -4.11 -1.25
N ASP A 181 -5.65 -4.64 -2.45
CA ASP A 181 -5.20 -4.08 -3.71
C ASP A 181 -6.40 -4.02 -4.68
N ASN A 182 -6.55 -2.91 -5.40
CA ASN A 182 -7.61 -2.75 -6.40
C ASN A 182 -6.98 -2.67 -7.79
N LEU A 183 -7.44 -3.53 -8.68
CA LEU A 183 -7.11 -3.53 -10.09
C LEU A 183 -8.32 -3.07 -10.87
N PHE A 184 -8.12 -2.05 -11.70
CA PHE A 184 -9.12 -1.54 -12.64
C PHE A 184 -8.70 -2.01 -14.03
N ILE A 185 -9.51 -2.87 -14.64
CA ILE A 185 -9.14 -3.57 -15.87
C ILE A 185 -10.16 -3.22 -16.95
N TRP A 186 -9.68 -3.04 -18.18
CA TRP A 186 -10.53 -2.80 -19.34
C TRP A 186 -9.88 -3.39 -20.59
N THR A 187 -10.67 -3.54 -21.65
CA THR A 187 -10.21 -4.09 -22.92
C THR A 187 -10.30 -3.02 -23.99
N GLU A 188 -9.23 -2.87 -24.77
CA GLU A 188 -9.21 -2.00 -25.96
C GLU A 188 -8.59 -2.80 -27.11
N GLY A 189 -9.40 -3.05 -28.14
CA GLY A 189 -9.08 -4.03 -29.18
C GLY A 189 -8.93 -5.44 -28.58
N ASN A 190 -7.80 -6.09 -28.85
CA ASN A 190 -7.47 -7.42 -28.32
C ASN A 190 -6.60 -7.38 -27.06
N GLN A 191 -6.38 -6.20 -26.47
CA GLN A 191 -5.46 -6.01 -25.35
C GLN A 191 -6.22 -5.69 -24.05
N LYS A 192 -5.86 -6.39 -22.96
CA LYS A 192 -6.31 -6.03 -21.61
C LYS A 192 -5.32 -5.06 -20.98
N TYR A 193 -5.82 -3.95 -20.49
CA TYR A 193 -5.07 -2.94 -19.76
C TYR A 193 -5.46 -2.93 -18.30
N VAL A 194 -4.52 -2.60 -17.43
CA VAL A 194 -4.75 -2.54 -15.99
C VAL A 194 -4.14 -1.29 -15.40
N ALA A 195 -4.91 -0.64 -14.52
CA ALA A 195 -4.42 0.36 -13.58
C ALA A 195 -4.58 -0.18 -12.15
N ARG A 196 -3.69 0.24 -11.27
CA ARG A 196 -3.64 -0.23 -9.89
C ARG A 196 -3.86 0.90 -8.89
N GLY A 197 -4.83 0.72 -8.01
CA GLY A 197 -5.08 1.58 -6.86
C GLY A 197 -5.13 0.78 -5.56
N GLY A 198 -5.20 1.48 -4.44
CA GLY A 198 -5.34 0.87 -3.11
C GLY A 198 -4.75 1.78 -2.03
N SER A 199 -4.53 1.23 -0.84
CA SER A 199 -4.15 2.04 0.32
C SER A 199 -2.67 2.40 0.45
N GLY A 200 -1.84 1.99 -0.51
CA GLY A 200 -0.39 2.01 -0.37
C GLY A 200 0.20 3.41 -0.40
N SER A 201 0.68 3.82 -1.58
CA SER A 201 1.27 5.16 -1.76
C SER A 201 0.21 6.24 -1.99
N SER A 202 0.61 7.51 -1.91
CA SER A 202 -0.31 8.62 -2.22
C SER A 202 -0.86 8.54 -3.65
N GLY A 203 -0.03 8.15 -4.63
CA GLY A 203 -0.47 7.94 -6.02
C GLY A 203 -1.39 6.73 -6.20
N ALA A 204 -1.22 5.66 -5.41
CA ALA A 204 -2.14 4.52 -5.42
C ALA A 204 -3.53 4.90 -4.88
N ARG A 205 -3.57 5.71 -3.82
CA ARG A 205 -4.81 6.23 -3.22
C ARG A 205 -5.53 7.20 -4.16
N GLU A 206 -4.80 8.09 -4.82
CA GLU A 206 -5.35 8.97 -5.85
C GLU A 206 -5.94 8.16 -7.01
N THR A 207 -5.18 7.17 -7.52
CA THR A 207 -5.64 6.29 -8.60
C THR A 207 -6.89 5.52 -8.20
N ASN A 208 -6.93 4.98 -6.98
CA ASN A 208 -8.08 4.27 -6.43
C ASN A 208 -9.34 5.14 -6.48
N SER A 209 -9.29 6.32 -5.87
CA SER A 209 -10.40 7.26 -5.81
C SER A 209 -10.89 7.64 -7.20
N ARG A 210 -9.96 8.03 -8.08
CA ARG A 210 -10.27 8.52 -9.42
C ARG A 210 -10.91 7.46 -10.31
N PHE A 211 -10.41 6.22 -10.28
CA PHE A 211 -11.01 5.12 -11.01
C PHE A 211 -12.37 4.71 -10.42
N ILE A 212 -12.50 4.64 -9.09
CA ILE A 212 -13.78 4.33 -8.45
C ILE A 212 -14.85 5.37 -8.83
N PHE A 213 -14.53 6.66 -8.82
CA PHE A 213 -15.46 7.70 -9.25
C PHE A 213 -15.82 7.61 -10.75
N ALA A 214 -14.84 7.31 -11.60
CA ALA A 214 -15.08 7.12 -13.03
C ALA A 214 -16.00 5.92 -13.31
N LEU A 215 -15.74 4.79 -12.62
CA LEU A 215 -16.55 3.59 -12.77
C LEU A 215 -17.92 3.74 -12.10
N GLY A 216 -18.03 4.49 -11.00
CA GLY A 216 -19.32 4.83 -10.38
C GLY A 216 -20.24 5.57 -11.34
N LEU A 217 -19.71 6.56 -12.08
CA LEU A 217 -20.44 7.25 -13.16
C LEU A 217 -20.92 6.29 -14.25
N LEU A 218 -20.08 5.32 -14.63
CA LEU A 218 -20.45 4.34 -15.66
C LEU A 218 -21.46 3.33 -15.13
N ASN A 219 -21.31 2.88 -13.87
CA ASN A 219 -22.16 1.89 -13.22
C ASN A 219 -23.62 2.32 -13.14
N GLN A 220 -23.88 3.63 -13.07
CA GLN A 220 -25.23 4.21 -13.14
C GLN A 220 -25.91 4.04 -14.50
N LYS A 221 -25.13 3.84 -15.57
CA LYS A 221 -25.62 3.67 -16.94
C LYS A 221 -25.60 2.21 -17.38
N GLN A 222 -24.52 1.52 -17.03
CA GLN A 222 -24.27 0.12 -17.35
C GLN A 222 -23.55 -0.53 -16.16
N PRO A 223 -24.07 -1.63 -15.60
CA PRO A 223 -23.42 -2.31 -14.49
C PRO A 223 -21.98 -2.70 -14.81
N ILE A 224 -21.06 -2.36 -13.92
CA ILE A 224 -19.63 -2.69 -13.99
C ILE A 224 -19.37 -3.88 -13.09
N SER A 225 -18.83 -4.99 -13.62
CA SER A 225 -18.59 -6.16 -12.79
C SER A 225 -17.42 -5.95 -11.82
N SER A 226 -17.53 -6.61 -10.66
CA SER A 226 -16.50 -6.62 -9.62
C SER A 226 -16.21 -8.03 -9.17
N HIS A 227 -14.94 -8.33 -8.95
CA HIS A 227 -14.49 -9.64 -8.49
C HIS A 227 -13.67 -9.49 -7.22
N LEU A 228 -14.02 -10.26 -6.21
CA LEU A 228 -13.37 -10.21 -4.91
C LEU A 228 -12.53 -11.46 -4.72
N PHE A 229 -11.25 -11.26 -4.41
CA PHE A 229 -10.29 -12.31 -4.13
C PHE A 229 -9.71 -12.15 -2.73
N LEU A 230 -9.23 -13.26 -2.18
CA LEU A 230 -8.44 -13.33 -0.97
C LEU A 230 -7.08 -13.92 -1.31
N TYR A 231 -6.02 -13.20 -0.98
CA TYR A 231 -4.67 -13.73 -0.94
C TYR A 231 -4.36 -14.16 0.50
N ASN A 232 -4.65 -15.43 0.80
CA ASN A 232 -4.80 -15.95 2.15
C ASN A 232 -3.47 -16.08 2.93
N LYS A 233 -3.50 -16.47 4.20
CA LYS A 233 -2.29 -16.66 5.04
C LYS A 233 -1.29 -17.74 4.57
N THR A 234 -1.59 -18.53 3.54
CA THR A 234 -0.77 -19.65 3.03
C THR A 234 -0.21 -19.43 1.62
N ASN A 235 -0.20 -18.20 1.10
CA ASN A 235 0.26 -17.85 -0.27
C ASN A 235 -0.61 -18.42 -1.39
N GLN A 236 -1.92 -18.51 -1.17
CA GLN A 236 -2.86 -18.92 -2.20
C GLN A 236 -3.83 -17.78 -2.51
N LEU A 237 -4.05 -17.55 -3.81
CA LEU A 237 -5.09 -16.68 -4.31
C LEU A 237 -6.39 -17.49 -4.44
N GLN A 238 -7.46 -16.98 -3.86
CA GLN A 238 -8.77 -17.62 -3.88
C GLN A 238 -9.82 -16.57 -4.27
N GLN A 239 -10.75 -16.94 -5.15
CA GLN A 239 -11.86 -16.07 -5.49
C GLN A 239 -12.96 -16.25 -4.47
N LEU A 240 -13.38 -15.15 -3.83
CA LEU A 240 -14.45 -15.15 -2.83
C LEU A 240 -15.82 -15.00 -3.48
N ALA A 241 -15.94 -14.01 -4.37
CA ALA A 241 -17.22 -13.64 -4.96
C ALA A 241 -17.04 -12.91 -6.29
N SER A 242 -18.13 -12.82 -7.04
CA SER A 242 -18.24 -11.95 -8.21
C SER A 242 -19.60 -11.27 -8.21
N PHE A 243 -19.60 -9.99 -8.57
CA PHE A 243 -20.74 -9.10 -8.49
C PHE A 243 -21.03 -8.57 -9.89
N SER A 244 -22.31 -8.47 -10.24
CA SER A 244 -22.77 -7.91 -11.51
C SER A 244 -22.77 -6.38 -11.53
N SER A 245 -22.53 -5.73 -10.38
CA SER A 245 -22.49 -4.26 -10.21
C SER A 245 -21.25 -3.88 -9.42
N LEU A 246 -20.81 -2.63 -9.60
CA LEU A 246 -19.59 -2.11 -9.03
C LEU A 246 -19.62 -2.30 -7.51
N THR A 247 -18.69 -3.10 -7.02
CA THR A 247 -18.53 -3.46 -5.62
C THR A 247 -17.07 -3.28 -5.24
N VAL A 248 -16.79 -2.29 -4.39
CA VAL A 248 -15.42 -1.87 -4.06
C VAL A 248 -15.26 -1.58 -2.56
N PRO A 249 -14.04 -1.64 -2.03
CA PRO A 249 -13.74 -1.16 -0.68
C PRO A 249 -14.03 0.33 -0.52
N LYS A 250 -14.72 0.72 0.57
CA LYS A 250 -14.91 2.15 0.91
C LYS A 250 -13.62 2.83 1.35
N TYR A 251 -12.68 2.06 1.90
CA TYR A 251 -11.43 2.57 2.45
C TYR A 251 -10.61 3.34 1.40
N ASP A 252 -10.09 4.52 1.75
CA ASP A 252 -9.33 5.43 0.88
C ASP A 252 -10.06 6.03 -0.34
N ILE A 253 -11.38 5.88 -0.46
CA ILE A 253 -12.13 6.67 -1.46
C ILE A 253 -12.07 8.15 -1.05
N GLY A 254 -11.65 9.01 -1.98
CA GLY A 254 -11.42 10.45 -1.76
C GLY A 254 -9.99 10.80 -1.32
N ALA A 255 -9.18 9.81 -0.94
CA ALA A 255 -7.82 10.06 -0.47
C ALA A 255 -6.91 10.53 -1.61
N ASN A 256 -6.32 11.72 -1.46
CA ASN A 256 -5.51 12.43 -2.46
C ASN A 256 -6.23 12.73 -3.78
N TYR A 257 -7.56 12.61 -3.80
CA TYR A 257 -8.42 13.02 -4.90
C TYR A 257 -9.77 13.44 -4.32
N ASP A 258 -9.74 14.59 -3.64
CA ASP A 258 -10.87 15.06 -2.84
C ASP A 258 -11.97 15.63 -3.73
N LEU A 259 -13.22 15.31 -3.38
CA LEU A 259 -14.43 15.82 -4.02
C LEU A 259 -15.40 16.24 -2.93
N GLU A 260 -16.25 17.22 -3.22
CA GLU A 260 -17.32 17.58 -2.29
C GLU A 260 -18.20 16.37 -1.97
N SER A 261 -18.56 16.18 -0.68
CA SER A 261 -19.29 14.99 -0.21
C SER A 261 -20.60 14.72 -0.97
N ILE A 262 -21.28 15.78 -1.40
CA ILE A 262 -22.51 15.66 -2.22
C ILE A 262 -22.18 15.04 -3.57
N LEU A 263 -21.14 15.53 -4.24
CA LEU A 263 -20.68 15.01 -5.51
C LEU A 263 -20.19 13.57 -5.36
N GLU A 264 -19.38 13.27 -4.34
CA GLU A 264 -18.92 11.91 -4.06
C GLU A 264 -20.10 10.92 -3.98
N LYS A 265 -21.11 11.23 -3.17
CA LYS A 265 -22.32 10.40 -3.02
C LYS A 265 -23.09 10.24 -4.33
N GLN A 266 -23.18 11.30 -5.13
CA GLN A 266 -23.81 11.24 -6.44
C GLN A 266 -23.05 10.33 -7.39
N LEU A 267 -21.71 10.38 -7.40
CA LEU A 267 -20.87 9.54 -8.27
C LEU A 267 -20.94 8.05 -7.84
N LEU A 268 -21.07 7.78 -6.54
CA LEU A 268 -21.14 6.42 -6.00
C LEU A 268 -22.56 5.84 -5.96
N GLN A 269 -23.57 6.55 -6.48
CA GLN A 269 -24.93 6.03 -6.53
C GLN A 269 -24.98 4.69 -7.29
N GLY A 270 -25.63 3.68 -6.70
CA GLY A 270 -25.70 2.32 -7.26
C GLY A 270 -24.45 1.46 -7.08
N THR A 271 -23.39 2.00 -6.45
CA THR A 271 -22.18 1.26 -6.07
C THR A 271 -22.40 0.56 -4.74
N HIS A 272 -21.94 -0.69 -4.65
CA HIS A 272 -21.87 -1.44 -3.41
C HIS A 272 -20.53 -1.20 -2.72
N LEU A 273 -20.57 -0.91 -1.42
CA LEU A 273 -19.37 -0.55 -0.67
C LEU A 273 -19.11 -1.59 0.42
N ILE A 274 -17.93 -2.20 0.36
CA ILE A 274 -17.44 -3.12 1.40
C ILE A 274 -16.62 -2.28 2.37
N TRP A 275 -16.96 -2.34 3.65
CA TRP A 275 -16.26 -1.57 4.65
C TRP A 275 -15.00 -2.31 5.12
N TRP A 276 -14.01 -1.54 5.58
CA TRP A 276 -12.73 -2.07 6.00
C TRP A 276 -12.88 -3.06 7.16
N GLU A 277 -13.73 -2.73 8.14
CA GLU A 277 -13.99 -3.59 9.30
C GLU A 277 -14.60 -4.94 8.93
N ASP A 278 -15.25 -5.04 7.77
CA ASP A 278 -15.85 -6.28 7.29
C ASP A 278 -14.80 -7.26 6.73
N PHE A 279 -13.56 -6.83 6.48
CA PHE A 279 -12.54 -7.70 5.86
C PHE A 279 -12.08 -8.82 6.77
N ASP A 280 -11.92 -8.55 8.06
CA ASP A 280 -11.54 -9.60 9.01
C ASP A 280 -12.66 -10.62 9.19
N GLN A 281 -13.92 -10.18 9.12
CA GLN A 281 -15.07 -11.07 9.10
C GLN A 281 -15.13 -11.90 7.80
N LEU A 282 -14.87 -11.30 6.64
CA LEU A 282 -14.79 -12.02 5.36
C LEU A 282 -13.70 -13.11 5.38
N LYS A 283 -12.54 -12.82 5.95
CA LYS A 283 -11.46 -13.81 6.12
C LYS A 283 -11.89 -14.98 7.00
N LYS A 284 -12.62 -14.70 8.10
CA LYS A 284 -13.14 -15.74 9.01
C LYS A 284 -14.19 -16.60 8.32
N LEU A 285 -15.22 -15.99 7.74
CA LEU A 285 -16.29 -16.69 7.03
C LEU A 285 -15.74 -17.59 5.92
N PHE A 286 -14.71 -17.13 5.21
CA PHE A 286 -14.03 -17.94 4.21
C PHE A 286 -13.37 -19.20 4.81
N ILE A 287 -12.69 -19.07 5.95
CA ILE A 287 -12.06 -20.22 6.64
C ILE A 287 -13.11 -21.20 7.15
N ASP A 288 -14.19 -20.69 7.75
CA ASP A 288 -15.26 -21.52 8.32
C ASP A 288 -15.96 -22.34 7.23
N THR A 289 -16.12 -21.75 6.04
CA THR A 289 -16.74 -22.44 4.89
C THR A 289 -15.80 -23.49 4.26
N ILE A 290 -14.47 -23.39 4.41
CA ILE A 290 -13.53 -24.47 4.01
C ILE A 290 -13.63 -25.68 4.94
N ASN A 291 -13.87 -25.44 6.23
CA ASN A 291 -13.85 -26.48 7.26
C ASN A 291 -15.21 -27.16 7.48
N SER A 292 -16.27 -26.69 6.81
CA SER A 292 -17.63 -27.23 6.86
C SER A 292 -17.86 -28.25 5.75
#